data_AF-A0A1M6SL71-F1
#
_entry.id   AF-A0A1M6SL71-F1
#
_cell.length_a   1.000
_cell.length_b   1.000
_cell.length_c   1.000
_cell.angle_alpha   90.00
_cell.angle_beta   90.00
_cell.angle_gamma   90.00
#
_symmetry.space_group_name_H-M   'P 1'
#
loop_
_entity.id
_entity.type
_entity.pdbx_description
1 polymer ?
#
loop_
_entity_poly.entity_id
_entity_poly.type
_entity_poly.pdbx_seq_one_letter_code
_entity_poly.pdbx_strand_id
1 'polypeptide(L)'
;MDYSITDLMKAASMMSKKYFGRQDEYTISFTKEDDGCWYVDYPDWPFDHHNLMMVEGADDLCEILSYDGTHTKIKVCVNIVSDRMPKGWFRIEKQDSSITGGAHYQVDLVAANSFGGFIWLCPVTLFVLGQYPDYMWIKPMNLADDKMKELGLKD
;
A
#
# COMPACT_ATOMS: atom_id res chain seq x y z
N MET A 1 -6.98 12.53 -21.06
CA MET A 1 -5.55 12.46 -20.74
C MET A 1 -4.92 11.73 -21.91
N ASP A 2 -4.07 12.41 -22.69
CA ASP A 2 -3.43 11.83 -23.88
C ASP A 2 -2.03 11.35 -23.49
N TYR A 3 -1.84 10.04 -23.41
CA TYR A 3 -0.53 9.44 -23.14
C TYR A 3 0.27 9.29 -24.43
N SER A 4 1.56 9.65 -24.40
CA SER A 4 2.43 9.42 -25.55
C SER A 4 2.83 7.94 -25.66
N ILE A 5 3.29 7.52 -26.85
CA ILE A 5 3.87 6.18 -27.05
C ILE A 5 5.05 5.95 -26.08
N THR A 6 5.82 7.01 -25.80
CA THR A 6 6.95 6.94 -24.87
C THR A 6 6.48 6.66 -23.44
N ASP A 7 5.37 7.25 -23.00
CA ASP A 7 4.82 7.02 -21.67
C ASP A 7 4.28 5.60 -21.52
N LEU A 8 3.60 5.10 -22.55
CA LEU A 8 3.13 3.72 -22.61
C LEU A 8 4.31 2.72 -22.59
N MET A 9 5.39 2.99 -23.33
CA MET A 9 6.59 2.15 -23.32
C MET A 9 7.29 2.16 -21.96
N LYS A 10 7.37 3.31 -21.28
CA LYS A 10 7.90 3.41 -19.92
C LYS A 10 7.06 2.59 -18.96
N ALA A 11 5.73 2.73 -18.99
CA ALA A 11 4.83 1.95 -18.14
C ALA A 11 5.00 0.45 -18.36
N ALA A 12 5.00 0.00 -19.63
CA ALA A 12 5.17 -1.39 -19.97
C ALA A 12 6.52 -1.93 -19.47
N SER A 13 7.60 -1.15 -19.61
CA SER A 13 8.93 -1.50 -19.10
C SER A 13 8.95 -1.61 -17.57
N MET A 14 8.34 -0.66 -16.86
CA MET A 14 8.23 -0.68 -15.39
C MET A 14 7.45 -1.88 -14.89
N MET A 15 6.27 -2.15 -15.47
CA MET A 15 5.45 -3.31 -15.12
C MET A 15 6.18 -4.62 -15.42
N SER A 16 6.85 -4.73 -16.58
CA SER A 16 7.64 -5.91 -16.94
C SER A 16 8.78 -6.15 -15.94
N LYS A 17 9.55 -5.10 -15.62
CA LYS A 17 10.63 -5.18 -14.63
C LYS A 17 10.12 -5.63 -13.27
N LYS A 18 8.97 -5.12 -12.84
CA LYS A 18 8.38 -5.50 -11.56
C LYS A 18 7.85 -6.91 -11.57
N TYR A 19 7.17 -7.34 -12.63
CA TYR A 19 6.65 -8.69 -12.77
C TYR A 19 7.76 -9.76 -12.76
N PHE A 20 8.83 -9.57 -13.54
CA PHE A 20 9.95 -10.51 -13.60
C PHE A 20 10.92 -10.40 -12.41
N GLY A 21 10.98 -9.22 -11.77
CA GLY A 21 11.81 -8.95 -10.59
C GLY A 21 11.05 -9.00 -9.27
N ARG A 22 9.95 -9.77 -9.20
CA ARG A 22 9.11 -9.84 -8.00
C ARG A 22 9.90 -10.24 -6.77
N GLN A 23 9.65 -9.51 -5.69
CA GLN A 23 10.20 -9.76 -4.36
C GLN A 23 9.10 -10.33 -3.46
N ASP A 24 9.51 -11.03 -2.41
CA ASP A 24 8.60 -11.52 -1.39
C ASP A 24 8.23 -10.43 -0.37
N GLU A 25 9.14 -9.48 -0.16
CA GLU A 25 9.02 -8.35 0.77
C GLU A 25 9.32 -7.04 0.04
N TYR A 26 8.52 -6.01 0.32
CA TYR A 26 8.67 -4.65 -0.18
C TYR A 26 8.71 -3.69 1.00
N THR A 27 9.51 -2.63 0.90
CA THR A 27 9.45 -1.49 1.80
C THR A 27 8.85 -0.32 1.05
N ILE A 28 7.74 0.21 1.54
CA ILE A 28 6.98 1.28 0.89
C ILE A 28 6.84 2.42 1.90
N SER A 29 7.07 3.63 1.43
CA SER A 29 6.91 4.85 2.20
C SER A 29 5.77 5.68 1.63
N PHE A 30 5.12 6.44 2.50
CA PHE A 30 4.03 7.35 2.14
C PHE A 30 4.22 8.68 2.86
N THR A 31 3.88 9.75 2.18
CA THR A 31 4.04 11.12 2.69
C THR A 31 2.74 11.88 2.51
N LYS A 32 2.35 12.62 3.54
CA LYS A 32 1.27 13.60 3.49
C LYS A 32 1.84 14.92 3.03
N GLU A 33 1.33 15.43 1.92
CA GLU A 33 1.84 16.66 1.30
C GLU A 33 1.06 17.89 1.80
N ASP A 34 1.48 19.09 1.36
CA ASP A 34 0.92 20.38 1.80
C ASP A 34 -0.58 20.55 1.45
N ASP A 35 -1.09 19.77 0.49
CA ASP A 35 -2.52 19.71 0.16
C ASP A 35 -3.34 18.90 1.18
N GLY A 36 -2.69 18.25 2.13
CA GLY A 36 -3.30 17.41 3.15
C GLY A 36 -3.64 16.00 2.69
N CYS A 37 -3.24 15.60 1.48
CA CYS A 37 -3.44 14.27 0.93
C CYS A 37 -2.21 13.38 1.13
N TRP A 38 -2.45 12.07 1.25
CA TRP A 38 -1.38 11.07 1.34
C TRP A 38 -0.99 10.59 -0.05
N TYR A 39 0.30 10.39 -0.27
CA TYR A 39 0.87 9.88 -1.51
C TYR A 39 1.84 8.75 -1.24
N VAL A 40 1.88 7.75 -2.11
CA VAL A 40 2.95 6.74 -2.09
C VAL A 40 4.23 7.33 -2.67
N ASP A 41 5.35 7.15 -1.97
CA ASP A 41 6.65 7.63 -2.43
C ASP A 41 7.13 6.78 -3.63
N TYR A 42 6.97 7.31 -4.85
CA TYR A 42 7.46 6.70 -6.08
C TYR A 42 8.23 7.73 -6.94
N PRO A 43 9.51 8.04 -6.63
CA PRO A 43 10.25 9.13 -7.25
C PRO A 43 10.37 9.07 -8.77
N ASP A 44 10.41 7.85 -9.34
CA ASP A 44 10.55 7.63 -10.78
C ASP A 44 9.20 7.52 -11.52
N TRP A 45 8.09 7.98 -10.92
CA TRP A 45 6.77 7.88 -11.52
C TRP A 45 6.66 8.79 -12.75
N PRO A 46 6.36 8.25 -13.95
CA PRO A 46 6.42 9.03 -15.19
C PRO A 46 5.08 9.71 -15.54
N PHE A 47 4.03 9.53 -14.74
CA PHE A 47 2.68 10.04 -14.99
C PHE A 47 2.29 11.12 -13.96
N ASP A 48 1.04 11.56 -14.00
CA ASP A 48 0.53 12.58 -13.08
C ASP A 48 0.69 12.14 -11.62
N HIS A 49 1.23 13.04 -10.80
CA HIS A 49 1.47 12.83 -9.36
C HIS A 49 0.21 12.41 -8.59
N HIS A 50 -0.94 12.93 -8.99
CA HIS A 50 -2.24 12.58 -8.40
C HIS A 50 -2.56 11.07 -8.51
N ASN A 51 -1.91 10.33 -9.41
CA ASN A 51 -2.08 8.87 -9.47
C ASN A 51 -1.48 8.16 -8.25
N LEU A 52 -0.51 8.78 -7.57
CA LEU A 52 0.13 8.26 -6.37
C LEU A 52 -0.69 8.55 -5.10
N MET A 53 -1.79 9.31 -5.21
CA MET A 53 -2.65 9.67 -4.08
C MET A 53 -3.32 8.43 -3.50
N MET A 54 -3.30 8.33 -2.18
CA MET A 54 -4.05 7.34 -1.40
C MET A 54 -5.47 7.85 -1.19
N VAL A 55 -6.46 7.02 -1.47
CA VAL A 55 -7.88 7.36 -1.36
C VAL A 55 -8.67 6.13 -0.90
N GLU A 56 -9.93 6.35 -0.52
CA GLU A 56 -10.90 5.29 -0.22
C GLU A 56 -10.37 4.30 0.83
N GLY A 57 -10.09 4.85 2.02
CA GLY A 57 -9.63 4.13 3.21
C GLY A 57 -8.12 3.92 3.26
N ALA A 58 -7.42 3.99 2.13
CA ALA A 58 -5.98 3.83 2.11
C ALA A 58 -5.23 5.03 2.74
N ASP A 59 -5.80 6.22 2.63
CA ASP A 59 -5.38 7.44 3.33
C ASP A 59 -5.65 7.35 4.84
N ASP A 60 -6.83 6.88 5.24
CA ASP A 60 -7.15 6.63 6.66
C ASP A 60 -6.18 5.59 7.27
N LEU A 61 -5.83 4.55 6.52
CA LEU A 61 -4.82 3.60 6.97
C LEU A 61 -3.45 4.28 7.13
N CYS A 62 -3.07 5.21 6.25
CA CYS A 62 -1.84 5.98 6.42
C CYS A 62 -1.88 6.84 7.69
N GLU A 63 -3.01 7.47 8.01
CA GLU A 63 -3.21 8.21 9.27
C GLU A 63 -2.97 7.30 10.49
N ILE A 64 -3.61 6.13 10.50
CA ILE A 64 -3.45 5.15 11.59
C ILE A 64 -2.00 4.70 11.72
N LEU A 65 -1.31 4.47 10.60
CA LEU A 65 0.07 3.97 10.60
C LEU A 65 1.14 5.05 10.69
N SER A 66 0.79 6.33 10.68
CA SER A 66 1.74 7.44 10.81
C SER A 66 2.08 7.68 12.27
N TYR A 67 3.33 8.07 12.55
CA TYR A 67 3.74 8.49 13.89
C TYR A 67 3.57 10.01 14.09
N ASP A 68 3.95 10.78 13.09
CA ASP A 68 4.00 12.25 13.12
C ASP A 68 2.82 12.90 12.40
N GLY A 69 1.87 12.11 11.87
CA GLY A 69 0.73 12.59 11.08
C GLY A 69 1.08 12.98 9.64
N THR A 70 2.33 12.78 9.22
CA THR A 70 2.81 13.22 7.89
C THR A 70 3.63 12.19 7.14
N HIS A 71 4.17 11.18 7.82
CA HIS A 71 4.95 10.12 7.18
C HIS A 71 4.66 8.75 7.79
N THR A 72 4.52 7.75 6.92
CA THR A 72 4.46 6.35 7.34
C THR A 72 5.29 5.48 6.43
N LYS A 73 5.92 4.46 7.02
CA LYS A 73 6.73 3.49 6.29
C LYS A 73 6.31 2.10 6.71
N ILE A 74 6.05 1.26 5.73
CA ILE A 74 5.59 -0.11 5.95
C ILE A 74 6.49 -1.11 5.23
N LYS A 75 6.52 -2.32 5.77
CA LYS A 75 6.89 -3.52 5.03
C LYS A 75 5.65 -4.24 4.56
N VAL A 76 5.68 -4.73 3.32
CA VAL A 76 4.62 -5.54 2.71
C VAL A 76 5.21 -6.86 2.30
N CYS A 77 4.65 -7.96 2.79
CA CYS A 77 4.99 -9.31 2.35
C CYS A 77 3.83 -9.95 1.61
N VAL A 78 4.07 -10.44 0.39
CA VAL A 78 3.02 -10.93 -0.53
C VAL A 78 2.95 -12.46 -0.63
N ASN A 79 3.89 -13.19 -0.01
CA ASN A 79 4.06 -14.64 -0.18
C ASN A 79 4.21 -15.41 1.16
N ILE A 80 3.84 -14.82 2.30
CA ILE A 80 3.85 -15.56 3.57
C ILE A 80 2.62 -16.47 3.64
N VAL A 81 2.84 -17.76 3.39
CA VAL A 81 1.87 -18.86 3.57
C VAL A 81 1.87 -19.33 5.04
N SER A 82 1.86 -18.38 5.98
CA SER A 82 1.69 -18.69 7.39
C SER A 82 0.24 -18.44 7.76
N ASP A 83 -0.43 -19.48 8.27
CA ASP A 83 -1.77 -19.40 8.83
C ASP A 83 -1.81 -18.53 10.10
N ARG A 84 -0.64 -18.15 10.62
CA ARG A 84 -0.48 -17.34 11.83
C ARG A 84 0.11 -15.98 11.52
N MET A 85 -0.53 -14.96 12.06
CA MET A 85 -0.07 -13.58 12.07
C MET A 85 1.28 -13.46 12.78
N PRO A 86 2.36 -13.09 12.07
CA PRO A 86 3.63 -12.80 12.73
C PRO A 86 3.48 -11.56 13.63
N LYS A 87 4.12 -11.55 14.79
CA LYS A 87 4.04 -10.43 15.74
C LYS A 87 4.48 -9.11 15.08
N GLY A 88 3.70 -8.05 15.26
CA GLY A 88 3.94 -6.74 14.65
C GLY A 88 3.43 -6.60 13.21
N TRP A 89 2.77 -7.61 12.67
CA TRP A 89 2.14 -7.57 11.35
C TRP A 89 0.63 -7.67 11.48
N PHE A 90 -0.10 -7.11 10.52
CA PHE A 90 -1.52 -7.36 10.29
C PHE A 90 -1.75 -7.81 8.86
N ARG A 91 -2.88 -8.45 8.57
CA ARG A 91 -3.21 -8.97 7.25
C ARG A 91 -4.18 -8.05 6.53
N ILE A 92 -4.05 -7.96 5.22
CA ILE A 92 -5.11 -7.49 4.33
C ILE A 92 -5.43 -8.57 3.29
N GLU A 93 -6.70 -8.69 2.92
CA GLU A 93 -7.22 -9.77 2.07
C GLU A 93 -8.06 -9.20 0.93
N LYS A 94 -7.68 -9.55 -0.30
CA LYS A 94 -8.31 -9.05 -1.51
C LYS A 94 -9.75 -9.55 -1.62
N GLN A 95 -10.67 -8.63 -1.81
CA GLN A 95 -12.10 -8.93 -2.02
C GLN A 95 -12.40 -9.02 -3.51
N ASP A 96 -11.90 -8.06 -4.29
CA ASP A 96 -12.01 -8.01 -5.74
C ASP A 96 -10.83 -7.27 -6.37
N SER A 97 -10.68 -7.41 -7.68
CA SER A 97 -9.73 -6.60 -8.44
C SER A 97 -10.09 -6.52 -9.91
N SER A 98 -9.66 -5.42 -10.52
CA SER A 98 -9.66 -5.18 -11.96
C SER A 98 -8.34 -4.54 -12.36
N ILE A 99 -7.78 -4.94 -13.50
CA ILE A 99 -6.52 -4.38 -14.02
C ILE A 99 -6.62 -2.86 -14.17
N THR A 100 -7.77 -2.35 -14.62
CA THR A 100 -8.01 -0.92 -14.80
C THR A 100 -8.64 -0.24 -13.60
N GLY A 101 -9.35 -1.01 -12.76
CA GLY A 101 -10.16 -0.48 -11.66
C GLY A 101 -9.50 -0.53 -10.28
N GLY A 102 -8.31 -1.09 -10.14
CA GLY A 102 -7.69 -1.29 -8.82
C GLY A 102 -8.16 -2.57 -8.14
N ALA A 103 -7.98 -2.65 -6.83
CA ALA A 103 -8.34 -3.80 -6.02
C ALA A 103 -8.80 -3.36 -4.63
N HIS A 104 -9.89 -3.94 -4.14
CA HIS A 104 -10.37 -3.73 -2.78
C HIS A 104 -9.81 -4.79 -1.83
N TYR A 105 -9.41 -4.37 -0.65
CA TYR A 105 -8.86 -5.24 0.38
C TYR A 105 -9.59 -5.01 1.71
N GLN A 106 -9.97 -6.09 2.37
CA GLN A 106 -10.39 -6.08 3.77
C GLN A 106 -9.14 -6.01 4.66
N VAL A 107 -9.17 -5.16 5.67
CA VAL A 107 -8.08 -4.94 6.63
C VAL A 107 -8.39 -5.65 7.95
N ASP A 108 -7.53 -6.59 8.35
CA ASP A 108 -7.61 -7.29 9.63
C ASP A 108 -6.83 -6.51 10.71
N LEU A 109 -7.32 -5.32 11.03
CA LEU A 109 -6.82 -4.44 12.08
C LEU A 109 -8.00 -3.78 12.77
N VAL A 110 -8.13 -3.93 14.10
CA VAL A 110 -9.30 -3.40 14.84
C VAL A 110 -9.51 -1.90 14.61
N ALA A 111 -8.43 -1.13 14.54
CA ALA A 111 -8.48 0.31 14.28
C ALA A 111 -9.03 0.67 12.89
N ALA A 112 -8.96 -0.26 11.93
CA ALA A 112 -9.48 -0.06 10.57
C ALA A 112 -11.01 -0.01 10.50
N ASN A 113 -11.72 -0.47 11.54
CA ASN A 113 -13.18 -0.37 11.62
C ASN A 113 -13.68 1.09 11.55
N SER A 114 -12.80 2.07 11.83
CA SER A 114 -13.11 3.50 11.72
C SER A 114 -13.41 3.96 10.28
N PHE A 115 -12.86 3.28 9.27
CA PHE A 115 -13.09 3.55 7.84
C PHE A 115 -13.81 2.38 7.14
N GLY A 116 -14.57 1.57 7.89
CA GLY A 116 -15.31 0.43 7.34
C GLY A 116 -14.46 -0.83 7.11
N GLY A 117 -13.18 -0.80 7.48
CA GLY A 117 -12.31 -1.97 7.45
C GLY A 117 -11.84 -2.37 6.05
N PHE A 118 -12.00 -1.53 5.04
CA PHE A 118 -11.52 -1.82 3.68
C PHE A 118 -10.67 -0.68 3.13
N ILE A 119 -9.79 -1.01 2.19
CA ILE A 119 -9.00 -0.05 1.43
C ILE A 119 -9.12 -0.35 -0.07
N TRP A 120 -9.05 0.69 -0.89
CA TRP A 120 -8.84 0.55 -2.33
C TRP A 120 -7.37 0.80 -2.69
N LEU A 121 -6.80 -0.11 -3.48
CA LEU A 121 -5.47 0.00 -4.05
C LEU A 121 -5.57 0.18 -5.56
N CYS A 122 -5.12 1.34 -6.05
CA CYS A 122 -5.24 1.71 -7.46
C CYS A 122 -4.24 0.94 -8.35
N PRO A 123 -4.33 1.08 -9.69
CA PRO A 123 -3.41 0.46 -10.64
C PRO A 123 -1.92 0.76 -10.44
N VAL A 124 -1.55 1.83 -9.71
CA VAL A 124 -0.15 2.08 -9.32
C VAL A 124 0.44 0.89 -8.56
N THR A 125 -0.36 0.12 -7.81
CA THR A 125 0.09 -1.09 -7.14
C THR A 125 0.70 -2.12 -8.09
N LEU A 126 0.25 -2.20 -9.34
CA LEU A 126 0.86 -3.07 -10.35
C LEU A 126 2.30 -2.64 -10.70
N PHE A 127 2.61 -1.34 -10.61
CA PHE A 127 3.95 -0.79 -10.80
C PHE A 127 4.83 -0.88 -9.55
N VAL A 128 4.24 -1.17 -8.38
CA VAL A 128 4.96 -1.36 -7.13
C VAL A 128 5.26 -2.85 -6.91
N LEU A 129 4.22 -3.70 -7.01
CA LEU A 129 4.22 -5.11 -6.64
C LEU A 129 4.17 -6.07 -7.84
N GLY A 130 3.85 -5.59 -9.05
CA GLY A 130 3.69 -6.44 -10.23
C GLY A 130 2.40 -7.27 -10.26
N GLN A 131 1.54 -7.17 -9.24
CA GLN A 131 0.26 -7.88 -9.13
C GLN A 131 -0.64 -7.24 -8.05
N TYR A 132 -1.89 -7.70 -7.98
CA TYR A 132 -2.74 -7.59 -6.79
C TYR A 132 -2.73 -8.93 -6.04
N PRO A 133 -1.91 -9.11 -4.98
CA PRO A 133 -1.86 -10.36 -4.22
C PRO A 133 -3.21 -10.66 -3.56
N ASP A 134 -3.55 -11.94 -3.38
CA ASP A 134 -4.77 -12.31 -2.64
C ASP A 134 -4.67 -11.96 -1.15
N TYR A 135 -3.45 -12.05 -0.60
CA TYR A 135 -3.15 -11.69 0.78
C TYR A 135 -1.87 -10.86 0.82
N MET A 136 -1.84 -9.89 1.73
CA MET A 136 -0.62 -9.17 2.07
C MET A 136 -0.51 -9.05 3.58
N TRP A 137 0.71 -9.23 4.08
CA TRP A 137 1.06 -8.90 5.46
C TRP A 137 1.72 -7.54 5.49
N ILE A 138 1.24 -6.67 6.37
CA ILE A 138 1.75 -5.31 6.53
C ILE A 138 2.35 -5.16 7.92
N LYS A 139 3.56 -4.59 7.99
CA LYS A 139 4.21 -4.20 9.23
C LYS A 139 4.61 -2.73 9.20
N PRO A 140 4.10 -1.91 10.13
CA PRO A 140 4.58 -0.54 10.30
C PRO A 140 6.04 -0.53 10.78
N MET A 141 6.84 0.40 10.26
CA MET A 141 8.28 0.46 10.53
C MET A 141 8.71 1.63 11.41
N ASN A 142 7.86 2.64 11.54
CA ASN A 142 8.16 3.88 12.26
C ASN A 142 7.13 4.21 13.35
N LEU A 143 6.25 3.27 13.71
CA LEU A 143 5.32 3.45 14.82
C LEU A 143 6.02 3.30 16.18
N ALA A 144 5.67 4.18 17.11
CA ALA A 144 6.08 4.08 18.51
C ALA A 144 5.45 2.87 19.20
N ASP A 145 6.10 2.39 20.26
CA ASP A 145 5.74 1.16 20.96
C ASP A 145 4.35 1.19 21.60
N ASP A 146 3.94 2.34 22.12
CA ASP A 146 2.61 2.59 22.68
C ASP A 146 1.53 2.50 21.60
N LYS A 147 1.75 3.12 20.45
CA LYS A 147 0.84 3.03 19.30
C LYS A 147 0.78 1.61 18.73
N MET A 148 1.91 0.90 18.66
CA MET A 148 1.92 -0.52 18.29
C MET A 148 1.09 -1.39 19.24
N LYS A 149 1.07 -1.09 20.54
CA LYS A 149 0.23 -1.79 21.54
C LYS A 149 -1.24 -1.46 21.39
N GLU A 150 -1.58 -0.18 21.19
CA GLU A 150 -2.95 0.26 20.94
C GLU A 150 -3.56 -0.47 19.74
N LEU A 151 -2.76 -0.66 18.69
CA LEU A 151 -3.14 -1.40 17.48
C LEU A 151 -3.13 -2.92 17.63
N GLY A 152 -2.78 -3.46 18.81
CA GLY A 152 -2.68 -4.90 19.04
C GLY A 152 -1.52 -5.59 18.30
N LEU A 153 -0.54 -4.82 17.83
CA LEU A 153 0.62 -5.31 17.09
C LEU A 153 1.81 -5.64 18.01
N LYS A 154 1.75 -5.24 19.29
CA LYS A 154 2.77 -5.49 20.31
C LYS A 154 2.11 -5.78 21.67
N ASP A 155 2.77 -6.63 22.47
CA ASP A 155 2.40 -6.92 23.87
C ASP A 155 2.85 -5.78 24.81
#